data_AF-A0A917HIP3-F1
#
_entry.id   AF-A0A917HIP3-F1
#
_cell.length_a   1.000
_cell.length_b   1.000
_cell.length_c   1.000
_cell.angle_alpha   90.00
_cell.angle_beta   90.00
_cell.angle_gamma   90.00
#
_symmetry.space_group_name_H-M   'P 1'
#
loop_
_entity.id
_entity.type
_entity.pdbx_description
1 polymer ?
#
loop_
_entity_poly.entity_id
_entity_poly.type
_entity_poly.pdbx_seq_one_letter_code
_entity_poly.pdbx_strand_id
1 'polypeptide(L)'
;MLPFQNQVDRLRKYEPVCYTICFTLLRDEQNAALAAQQLLLQLFNDHHFWKLEENKRDRYVLRAAGPICCEQLKNTRYMKTS
;
A
#
# COMPACT_ATOMS: atom_id res chain seq x y z
N MET A 1 -24.33 8.51 4.88
CA MET A 1 -23.14 7.93 4.22
C MET A 1 -22.80 6.62 4.90
N LEU A 2 -22.65 5.51 4.15
CA LEU A 2 -22.31 4.21 4.72
C LEU A 2 -20.90 4.25 5.36
N PRO A 3 -20.66 3.52 6.47
CA PRO A 3 -19.35 3.51 7.15
C PRO A 3 -18.22 3.07 6.20
N PHE A 4 -18.52 2.13 5.30
CA PHE A 4 -17.63 1.67 4.25
C PHE A 4 -17.18 2.81 3.31
N GLN A 5 -18.13 3.62 2.83
CA GLN A 5 -17.82 4.73 1.91
C GLN A 5 -16.86 5.74 2.55
N ASN A 6 -17.07 6.03 3.84
CA ASN A 6 -16.22 6.95 4.60
C ASN A 6 -14.79 6.39 4.78
N GLN A 7 -14.65 5.09 5.02
CA GLN A 7 -13.34 4.44 5.07
C GLN A 7 -12.64 4.50 3.71
N VAL A 8 -13.34 4.24 2.61
CA VAL A 8 -12.79 4.34 1.25
C VAL A 8 -12.34 5.77 0.93
N ASP A 9 -13.15 6.78 1.26
CA ASP A 9 -12.79 8.19 1.06
C ASP A 9 -11.53 8.60 1.85
N ARG A 10 -11.39 8.10 3.09
CA ARG A 10 -10.17 8.30 3.89
C ARG A 10 -8.98 7.57 3.29
N LEU A 11 -9.18 6.36 2.79
CA LEU A 11 -8.13 5.53 2.20
C LEU A 11 -7.58 6.14 0.90
N ARG A 12 -8.45 6.73 0.07
CA ARG A 12 -8.05 7.43 -1.17
C ARG A 12 -6.98 8.50 -0.95
N LYS A 13 -6.97 9.14 0.22
CA LYS A 13 -5.92 10.13 0.55
C LYS A 13 -4.52 9.50 0.65
N TYR A 14 -4.44 8.21 0.96
CA TYR A 14 -3.20 7.45 1.07
C TYR A 14 -2.77 6.81 -0.25
N GLU A 15 -3.63 6.78 -1.27
CA GLU A 15 -3.33 6.21 -2.59
C GLU A 15 -2.08 6.81 -3.24
N PRO A 16 -1.93 8.16 -3.36
CA PRO A 16 -0.71 8.74 -3.90
C PRO A 16 0.52 8.46 -3.04
N VAL A 17 0.38 8.44 -1.71
CA VAL A 17 1.49 8.16 -0.78
C VAL A 17 1.98 6.72 -0.93
N CYS A 18 1.06 5.75 -0.97
CA CYS A 18 1.36 4.33 -1.18
C CYS A 18 2.07 4.14 -2.52
N TYR A 19 1.54 4.76 -3.58
CA TYR A 19 2.16 4.71 -4.90
C TYR A 19 3.57 5.30 -4.92
N THR A 20 3.78 6.51 -4.38
CA THR A 20 5.10 7.14 -4.36
C THR A 20 6.13 6.31 -3.59
N ILE A 21 5.75 5.72 -2.44
CA ILE A 21 6.64 4.84 -1.68
C ILE A 21 7.00 3.59 -2.49
N CYS A 22 5.99 2.91 -3.04
CA CYS A 22 6.19 1.70 -3.84
C CYS A 22 7.03 2.00 -5.10
N PHE A 23 6.79 3.12 -5.77
CA PHE A 23 7.56 3.55 -6.94
C PHE A 23 9.00 3.88 -6.57
N THR A 24 9.24 4.53 -5.43
CA THR A 24 10.59 4.84 -4.95
C THR A 24 11.39 3.56 -4.68
N LEU A 25 10.73 2.51 -4.18
CA LEU A 25 11.35 1.23 -3.84
C LEU A 25 11.54 0.31 -5.06
N LEU A 26 10.54 0.24 -5.95
CA LEU A 26 10.49 -0.69 -7.08
C LEU A 26 11.07 -0.12 -8.37
N ARG A 27 11.01 1.22 -8.53
CA ARG A 27 11.41 1.97 -9.74
C ARG A 27 10.77 1.46 -11.04
N ASP A 28 9.62 0.81 -10.92
CA ASP A 28 8.87 0.23 -12.01
C ASP A 28 7.40 0.58 -11.81
N GLU A 29 6.80 1.23 -12.81
CA GLU A 29 5.47 1.81 -12.71
C GLU A 29 4.39 0.75 -12.48
N GLN A 30 4.46 -0.37 -13.21
CA GLN A 30 3.49 -1.46 -13.11
C GLN A 30 3.58 -2.16 -11.75
N ASN A 31 4.78 -2.55 -11.33
CA ASN A 31 4.96 -3.23 -10.06
C ASN A 31 4.66 -2.29 -8.88
N ALA A 32 4.96 -1.00 -9.00
CA ALA A 32 4.58 0.01 -8.01
C ALA A 32 3.06 0.15 -7.87
N ALA A 33 2.33 0.20 -8.99
CA ALA A 33 0.88 0.25 -8.97
C ALA A 33 0.26 -1.00 -8.32
N LEU A 34 0.76 -2.19 -8.66
CA LEU A 34 0.31 -3.46 -8.06
C LEU A 34 0.61 -3.52 -6.55
N ALA A 35 1.83 -3.17 -6.15
CA ALA A 35 2.22 -3.14 -4.74
C ALA A 35 1.40 -2.11 -3.94
N ALA A 36 1.16 -0.92 -4.52
CA ALA A 36 0.35 0.11 -3.87
C ALA A 36 -1.11 -0.33 -3.72
N GLN A 37 -1.69 -1.01 -4.71
CA GLN A 37 -3.04 -1.56 -4.62
C GLN A 37 -3.13 -2.62 -3.50
N GLN A 38 -2.18 -3.54 -3.43
CA GLN A 38 -2.11 -4.52 -2.35
C GLN A 38 -1.95 -3.87 -0.98
N LEU A 39 -1.10 -2.84 -0.87
CA LEU A 39 -0.91 -2.08 0.35
C LEU A 39 -2.21 -1.41 0.81
N LEU A 40 -2.94 -0.77 -0.10
CA LEU A 40 -4.23 -0.14 0.21
C LEU A 40 -5.26 -1.16 0.69
N LEU A 41 -5.34 -2.33 0.05
CA LEU A 41 -6.23 -3.42 0.49
C LEU A 41 -5.86 -3.93 1.89
N GLN A 42 -4.56 -4.08 2.17
CA GLN A 42 -4.08 -4.50 3.48
C GLN A 42 -4.41 -3.45 4.55
N LEU A 43 -4.17 -2.17 4.28
CA LEU A 43 -4.50 -1.06 5.18
C LEU A 43 -6.01 -0.95 5.43
N PHE A 44 -6.83 -1.19 4.41
CA PHE A 44 -8.28 -1.18 4.54
C PHE A 44 -8.78 -2.26 5.52
N ASN A 45 -8.22 -3.46 5.43
CA ASN A 45 -8.58 -4.59 6.30
C ASN A 45 -7.97 -4.49 7.71
N ASP A 46 -6.92 -3.69 7.88
CA ASP A 46 -6.20 -3.56 9.13
C ASP A 46 -6.89 -2.63 10.14
N HIS A 47 -7.50 -3.23 11.16
CA HIS A 47 -8.16 -2.49 12.23
C HIS A 47 -7.20 -1.64 13.07
N HIS A 48 -5.91 -1.99 13.14
CA HIS A 48 -4.92 -1.18 13.87
C HIS A 48 -4.67 0.14 13.14
N PHE A 49 -4.59 0.13 11.82
CA PHE A 49 -4.44 1.34 11.01
C PHE A 49 -5.54 2.36 11.31
N TRP A 50 -6.79 1.92 11.42
CA TRP A 50 -7.93 2.78 11.72
C TRP A 50 -7.92 3.32 13.15
N LYS A 51 -7.35 2.58 14.11
CA LYS A 51 -7.20 3.02 15.52
C LYS A 51 -6.04 3.97 15.75
N LEU A 52 -5.05 4.00 14.85
CA LEU A 52 -3.92 4.92 14.96
C LEU A 52 -4.36 6.37 14.68
N GLU A 53 -3.73 7.29 15.40
CA GLU A 53 -3.80 8.73 15.12
C GLU A 53 -3.21 9.01 13.73
N GLU A 54 -3.75 10.00 13.01
CA GLU A 54 -3.30 10.36 11.65
C GLU A 54 -1.78 10.53 11.56
N ASN A 55 -1.18 11.18 12.57
CA ASN A 55 0.25 11.46 12.67
C ASN A 55 1.13 10.18 12.69
N LYS A 56 0.55 9.04 13.09
CA LYS A 56 1.23 7.74 13.18
C LYS A 56 0.93 6.85 11.98
N ARG A 57 -0.11 7.18 11.19
CA ARG A 57 -0.51 6.41 10.02
C ARG A 57 0.54 6.47 8.92
N ASP A 58 1.16 7.61 8.64
CA ASP A 58 2.18 7.69 7.58
C ASP A 58 3.38 6.78 7.84
N ARG A 59 3.88 6.76 9.08
CA ARG A 59 4.93 5.83 9.51
C ARG A 59 4.47 4.37 9.42
N TYR A 60 3.21 4.10 9.73
CA TYR A 60 2.63 2.76 9.61
C TYR A 60 2.57 2.30 8.14
N VAL A 61 2.08 3.16 7.25
CA VAL A 61 2.03 2.91 5.80
C VAL A 61 3.42 2.61 5.25
N LEU A 62 4.42 3.41 5.63
CA LEU A 62 5.80 3.16 5.20
C LEU A 62 6.33 1.80 5.67
N ARG A 63 6.03 1.43 6.93
CA ARG A 63 6.43 0.12 7.49
C ARG A 63 5.73 -1.04 6.80
N ALA A 64 4.46 -0.88 6.44
CA ALA A 64 3.67 -1.87 5.72
C ALA A 64 4.09 -2.00 4.24
N ALA A 65 4.56 -0.91 3.61
CA ALA A 65 4.97 -0.91 2.21
C ALA A 65 6.20 -1.79 1.93
N GLY A 66 7.17 -1.83 2.86
CA GLY A 66 8.41 -2.60 2.74
C GLY A 66 8.20 -4.09 2.39
N PRO A 67 7.49 -4.88 3.21
CA PRO A 67 7.28 -6.30 2.92
C PRO A 67 6.52 -6.53 1.61
N ILE A 68 5.54 -5.69 1.26
CA ILE A 68 4.76 -5.82 0.02
C ILE A 68 5.63 -5.56 -1.21
N CYS A 69 6.45 -4.52 -1.19
CA CYS A 69 7.37 -4.23 -2.29
C CYS A 69 8.41 -5.36 -2.45
N CYS A 70 8.92 -5.88 -1.34
CA CYS A 70 9.84 -7.03 -1.37
C CYS A 70 9.17 -8.28 -1.93
N GLU A 71 7.91 -8.54 -1.61
CA GLU A 71 7.13 -9.65 -2.16
C GLU A 71 6.91 -9.47 -3.66
N GLN A 72 6.55 -8.27 -4.11
CA GLN A 72 6.38 -8.00 -5.54
C GLN A 72 7.67 -8.15 -6.33
N LEU A 73 8.82 -7.69 -5.81
CA LEU A 73 10.12 -7.93 -6.45
C LEU A 73 10.42 -9.42 -6.64
N LYS A 74 10.05 -10.27 -5.67
CA LYS A 74 10.20 -11.71 -5.80
C LYS A 74 9.30 -12.23 -6.90
N ASN A 75 8.02 -11.84 -6.90
CA ASN A 75 7.04 -12.33 -7.87
C ASN A 75 7.42 -11.96 -9.33
N THR A 76 7.88 -10.73 -9.55
CA THR A 76 8.39 -10.29 -10.87
C THR A 76 9.60 -11.11 -11.32
N ARG A 77 10.49 -11.49 -10.39
CA ARG A 77 11.66 -12.34 -10.71
C ARG A 77 11.26 -13.76 -11.08
N TYR A 78 10.25 -14.34 -10.42
CA TYR A 78 9.76 -15.68 -10.74
C TYR A 78 9.08 -15.75 -12.12
N MET A 79 8.28 -14.74 -12.51
CA MET A 79 7.58 -14.75 -13.80
C MET A 79 8.49 -14.46 -15.02
N LYS A 80 9.69 -13.90 -14.84
CA LYS A 80 10.65 -13.69 -15.96
C LYS A 80 11.46 -14.94 -16.34
N THR A 81 11.28 -16.05 -15.62
CA THR A 81 12.02 -17.31 -15.79
C THR A 81 11.17 -18.46 -16.35
N SER A 82 9.97 -18.20 -16.88
CA SER A 82 9.10 -19.20 -17.53
C SER A 82 8.80 -18.82 -18.97
#